data_AF-A0A527ZW09-F1
#
_entry.id   AF-A0A527ZW09-F1
#
_cell.length_a   1.000
_cell.length_b   1.000
_cell.length_c   1.000
_cell.angle_alpha   90.00
_cell.angle_beta   90.00
_cell.angle_gamma   90.00
#
_symmetry.space_group_name_H-M   'P 1'
#
loop_
_entity.id
_entity.type
_entity.pdbx_description
1 polymer ?
#
loop_
_entity_poly.entity_id
_entity_poly.type
_entity_poly.pdbx_seq_one_letter_code
_entity_poly.pdbx_strand_id
1 'polypeptide(L)'
;MNTATRPAISEMRPKISVIGVGGGGGNAINNMIAEGLQGTEFIVANTDAQALTMSKATRLIQLGAHVTEGLGAGSLPEVGHAAAVESIDEIMDHLAGTHMCFVTAGMGGGTGTGAAPVIAQAARNAGILTVAVVTKPFVFEGNRRMHAANEGIERLRESADTVIVIPNQNLFRIADAKTTFADAFAMADRVLYAGVGCITDLIVKEGLINLDFADVKSVMRDMGRAMMGTGEATGEDRARKAAEAAIANPLLDEASMMGAKGVLVSISGGTDMTLFEVDEAATRIREEVDADADIIVGAIFDKALAGKFRVSVVATGLRRGLEIPLTAGSENRVS
;
A
#
# COMPACT_ATOMS: atom_id res chain seq x y z
N MET A 1 38.73 -22.93 33.09
CA MET A 1 38.45 -21.96 32.00
C MET A 1 37.03 -22.23 31.53
N ASN A 2 36.09 -21.38 31.91
CA ASN A 2 34.66 -21.55 31.60
C ASN A 2 34.37 -20.66 30.39
N THR A 3 34.40 -21.23 29.18
CA THR A 3 34.01 -20.52 27.96
C THR A 3 32.49 -20.49 27.89
N ALA A 4 31.89 -19.46 28.50
CA ALA A 4 30.51 -19.12 28.25
C ALA A 4 30.37 -18.78 26.75
N THR A 5 29.84 -19.72 25.96
CA THR A 5 29.33 -19.45 24.62
C THR A 5 28.28 -18.36 24.74
N ARG A 6 28.63 -17.14 24.29
CA ARG A 6 27.65 -16.07 24.11
C ARG A 6 26.51 -16.65 23.28
N PRO A 7 25.23 -16.48 23.68
CA PRO A 7 24.13 -16.88 22.82
C PRO A 7 24.33 -16.21 21.47
N ALA A 8 24.31 -17.00 20.40
CA ALA A 8 24.40 -16.48 19.05
C ALA A 8 23.29 -15.45 18.89
N ILE A 9 23.66 -14.20 18.62
CA ILE A 9 22.68 -13.14 18.38
C ILE A 9 21.92 -13.57 17.13
N SER A 10 20.66 -13.95 17.31
CA SER A 10 19.77 -14.24 16.19
C SER A 10 19.42 -12.90 15.55
N GLU A 11 20.10 -12.55 14.46
CA GLU A 11 19.66 -11.48 13.57
C GLU A 11 18.35 -11.93 12.89
N MET A 12 17.23 -11.83 13.61
CA MET A 12 15.91 -12.05 13.04
C MET A 12 15.50 -10.81 12.25
N ARG A 13 15.69 -10.84 10.93
CA ARG A 13 15.08 -9.86 10.03
C ARG A 13 13.57 -10.13 9.99
N PRO A 14 12.71 -9.10 10.13
CA PRO A 14 11.27 -9.26 10.00
C PRO A 14 10.91 -9.91 8.66
N LYS A 15 10.09 -10.96 8.71
CA LYS A 15 9.59 -11.62 7.50
C LYS A 15 8.39 -10.86 6.97
N ILE A 16 8.50 -10.34 5.74
CA ILE A 16 7.44 -9.58 5.08
C ILE A 16 6.86 -10.41 3.93
N SER A 17 5.54 -10.51 3.86
CA SER A 17 4.82 -11.13 2.74
C SER A 17 3.92 -10.11 2.04
N VAL A 18 3.77 -10.24 0.73
CA VAL A 18 2.84 -9.44 -0.07
C VAL A 18 1.90 -10.40 -0.79
N ILE A 19 0.61 -10.34 -0.46
CA ILE A 19 -0.43 -11.14 -1.07
C ILE A 19 -1.26 -10.30 -2.05
N GLY A 20 -1.14 -10.63 -3.34
CA GLY A 20 -1.94 -10.06 -4.42
C GLY A 20 -3.24 -10.83 -4.61
N VAL A 21 -4.37 -10.16 -4.43
CA VAL A 21 -5.70 -10.77 -4.46
C VAL A 21 -6.46 -10.40 -5.73
N GLY A 22 -6.91 -11.41 -6.47
CA GLY A 22 -7.59 -11.25 -7.75
C GLY A 22 -6.70 -10.72 -8.88
N GLY A 23 -7.30 -10.35 -10.02
CA GLY A 23 -6.56 -9.92 -11.21
C GLY A 23 -5.71 -8.67 -10.99
N GLY A 24 -6.28 -7.62 -10.38
CA GLY A 24 -5.55 -6.38 -10.09
C GLY A 24 -4.39 -6.59 -9.11
N GLY A 25 -4.60 -7.36 -8.05
CA GLY A 25 -3.53 -7.71 -7.10
C GLY A 25 -2.45 -8.57 -7.75
N GLY A 26 -2.82 -9.56 -8.57
CA GLY A 26 -1.88 -10.39 -9.32
C GLY A 26 -1.01 -9.59 -10.30
N ASN A 27 -1.59 -8.62 -11.00
CA ASN A 27 -0.84 -7.70 -11.88
C ASN A 27 0.14 -6.85 -11.08
N ALA A 28 -0.29 -6.29 -9.94
CA ALA A 28 0.59 -5.51 -9.08
C ALA A 28 1.79 -6.34 -8.58
N ILE A 29 1.58 -7.60 -8.19
CA ILE A 29 2.66 -8.51 -7.78
C ILE A 29 3.61 -8.79 -8.95
N ASN A 30 3.08 -9.06 -10.15
CA ASN A 30 3.90 -9.28 -11.33
C ASN A 30 4.78 -8.05 -11.65
N ASN A 31 4.24 -6.84 -11.44
CA ASN A 31 4.97 -5.59 -11.58
C ASN A 31 6.05 -5.45 -10.50
N MET A 32 5.73 -5.70 -9.22
CA MET A 32 6.70 -5.66 -8.11
C MET A 32 7.88 -6.62 -8.31
N ILE A 33 7.61 -7.82 -8.83
CA ILE A 33 8.66 -8.80 -9.17
C ILE A 33 9.51 -8.30 -10.33
N ALA A 34 8.89 -7.71 -11.37
CA ALA A 34 9.61 -7.20 -12.53
C ALA A 34 10.51 -6.00 -12.19
N GLU A 35 10.05 -5.13 -11.30
CA GLU A 35 10.82 -3.98 -10.77
C GLU A 35 11.86 -4.39 -9.71
N GLY A 36 11.86 -5.66 -9.29
CA GLY A 36 12.88 -6.21 -8.41
C GLY A 36 12.74 -5.83 -6.94
N LEU A 37 11.51 -5.66 -6.42
CA LEU A 37 11.29 -5.41 -5.00
C LEU A 37 11.91 -6.54 -4.16
N GLN A 38 12.78 -6.17 -3.22
CA GLN A 38 13.56 -7.11 -2.40
C GLN A 38 12.97 -7.28 -0.99
N GLY A 39 13.28 -8.41 -0.35
CA GLY A 39 12.94 -8.65 1.05
C GLY A 39 11.49 -9.07 1.31
N THR A 40 10.72 -9.36 0.27
CA THR A 40 9.32 -9.76 0.37
C THR A 40 9.05 -11.12 -0.25
N GLU A 41 8.23 -11.92 0.42
CA GLU A 41 7.66 -13.13 -0.19
C GLU A 41 6.37 -12.79 -0.92
N PHE A 42 6.31 -13.07 -2.22
CA PHE A 42 5.12 -12.81 -3.04
C PHE A 42 4.19 -14.01 -3.10
N ILE A 43 2.91 -13.75 -2.81
CA ILE A 43 1.81 -14.72 -2.88
C ILE A 43 0.74 -14.13 -3.81
N VAL A 44 0.19 -14.93 -4.72
CA VAL A 44 -0.98 -14.53 -5.53
C VAL A 44 -2.13 -15.46 -5.23
N ALA A 45 -3.26 -14.87 -4.85
CA ALA A 45 -4.49 -15.58 -4.52
C ALA A 45 -5.60 -15.14 -5.49
N ASN A 46 -6.11 -16.08 -6.28
CA ASN A 46 -7.14 -15.76 -7.27
C ASN A 46 -8.11 -16.93 -7.48
N THR A 47 -9.37 -16.60 -7.77
CA THR A 47 -10.41 -17.58 -8.15
C THR A 47 -10.30 -18.01 -9.61
N ASP A 48 -9.65 -17.19 -10.44
CA ASP A 48 -9.45 -17.47 -11.86
C ASP A 48 -8.14 -18.24 -12.07
N ALA A 49 -8.25 -19.50 -12.50
CA ALA A 49 -7.10 -20.37 -12.71
C ALA A 49 -6.23 -19.93 -13.90
N GLN A 50 -6.82 -19.31 -14.93
CA GLN A 50 -6.05 -18.80 -16.08
C GLN A 50 -5.18 -17.61 -15.67
N ALA A 51 -5.71 -16.73 -14.82
CA ALA A 51 -4.93 -15.63 -14.27
C ALA A 51 -3.75 -16.11 -13.40
N LEU A 52 -3.92 -17.22 -12.66
CA LEU A 52 -2.85 -17.80 -11.84
C LEU A 52 -1.70 -18.36 -12.68
N THR A 53 -1.98 -19.03 -13.80
CA THR A 53 -0.91 -19.61 -14.64
C THR A 53 -0.01 -18.55 -15.30
N MET A 54 -0.49 -17.32 -15.42
CA MET A 54 0.28 -16.18 -15.93
C MET A 54 1.07 -15.44 -14.83
N SER A 55 0.92 -15.83 -13.56
CA SER A 55 1.62 -15.17 -12.45
C SER A 55 3.11 -15.49 -12.45
N LYS A 56 3.91 -14.49 -12.07
CA LYS A 56 5.36 -14.62 -11.84
C LYS A 56 5.69 -14.96 -10.38
N ALA A 57 4.71 -14.97 -9.49
CA ALA A 57 4.91 -15.29 -8.09
C ALA A 57 5.21 -16.78 -7.90
N THR A 58 6.03 -17.09 -6.89
CA THR A 58 6.40 -18.48 -6.57
C THR A 58 5.33 -19.22 -5.79
N ARG A 59 4.46 -18.49 -5.07
CA ARG A 59 3.37 -19.05 -4.27
C ARG A 59 2.03 -18.61 -4.87
N LEU A 60 1.24 -19.59 -5.29
CA LEU A 60 -0.04 -19.38 -5.96
C LEU A 60 -1.12 -20.12 -5.18
N ILE A 61 -2.23 -19.45 -4.92
CA ILE A 61 -3.38 -19.99 -4.20
C ILE A 61 -4.60 -19.86 -5.10
N GLN A 62 -5.21 -20.99 -5.44
CA GLN A 62 -6.49 -21.02 -6.14
C GLN A 62 -7.63 -20.91 -5.13
N LEU A 63 -8.24 -19.73 -5.07
CA LEU A 63 -9.35 -19.47 -4.16
C LEU A 63 -10.61 -20.17 -4.63
N GLY A 64 -11.30 -20.85 -3.71
CA GLY A 64 -12.62 -21.42 -3.94
C GLY A 64 -12.65 -22.39 -5.12
N ALA A 65 -11.77 -23.40 -5.10
CA ALA A 65 -11.69 -24.41 -6.15
C ALA A 65 -13.04 -25.13 -6.32
N HIS A 66 -13.80 -25.31 -5.24
CA HIS A 66 -15.14 -25.87 -5.28
C HIS A 66 -16.22 -24.83 -5.59
N VAL A 67 -16.11 -23.61 -5.05
CA VAL A 67 -17.11 -22.54 -5.27
C VAL A 67 -17.14 -22.05 -6.71
N THR A 68 -15.99 -21.94 -7.37
CA THR A 68 -15.86 -21.28 -8.68
C THR A 68 -15.44 -22.21 -9.81
N GLU A 69 -15.04 -23.43 -9.50
CA GLU A 69 -14.45 -24.38 -10.46
C GLU A 69 -13.27 -23.78 -11.25
N GLY A 70 -12.61 -22.74 -10.71
CA GLY A 70 -11.50 -22.04 -11.36
C GLY A 70 -11.92 -21.02 -12.43
N LEU A 71 -13.21 -20.73 -12.59
CA LEU A 71 -13.76 -19.82 -13.61
C LEU A 71 -13.80 -18.36 -13.16
N GLY A 72 -13.41 -18.08 -11.92
CA GLY A 72 -13.42 -16.75 -11.35
C GLY A 72 -14.74 -16.35 -10.68
N ALA A 73 -14.74 -15.21 -9.98
CA ALA A 73 -15.87 -14.75 -9.18
C ALA A 73 -16.92 -13.93 -9.96
N GLY A 74 -16.82 -13.78 -11.29
CA GLY A 74 -17.86 -13.13 -12.09
C GLY A 74 -18.21 -11.67 -11.72
N SER A 75 -17.27 -10.91 -11.14
CA SER A 75 -17.52 -9.57 -10.56
C SER A 75 -18.49 -9.54 -9.36
N LEU A 76 -18.67 -10.68 -8.69
CA LEU A 76 -19.51 -10.84 -7.51
C LEU A 76 -18.64 -10.93 -6.24
N PRO A 77 -18.62 -9.89 -5.37
CA PRO A 77 -17.81 -9.89 -4.16
C PRO A 77 -18.16 -11.01 -3.18
N GLU A 78 -19.41 -11.43 -3.11
CA GLU A 78 -19.88 -12.53 -2.26
C GLU A 78 -19.25 -13.88 -2.66
N VAL A 79 -19.04 -14.11 -3.96
CA VAL A 79 -18.35 -15.30 -4.47
C VAL A 79 -16.87 -15.25 -4.09
N GLY A 80 -16.23 -14.09 -4.26
CA GLY A 80 -14.85 -13.86 -3.83
C GLY A 80 -14.65 -14.07 -2.32
N HIS A 81 -15.62 -13.63 -1.51
CA HIS A 81 -15.64 -13.85 -0.07
C HIS A 81 -15.74 -15.35 0.29
N ALA A 82 -16.73 -16.05 -0.27
CA ALA A 82 -16.91 -17.48 -0.03
C ALA A 82 -15.67 -18.30 -0.45
N ALA A 83 -15.08 -17.96 -1.59
CA ALA A 83 -13.86 -18.59 -2.09
C ALA A 83 -12.66 -18.37 -1.15
N ALA A 84 -12.53 -17.19 -0.54
CA ALA A 84 -11.46 -16.93 0.43
C ALA A 84 -11.67 -17.65 1.76
N VAL A 85 -12.92 -17.79 2.20
CA VAL A 85 -13.27 -18.56 3.40
C VAL A 85 -12.96 -20.05 3.20
N GLU A 86 -13.26 -20.59 2.02
CA GLU A 86 -12.93 -21.99 1.66
C GLU A 86 -11.42 -22.26 1.73
N SER A 87 -10.61 -21.33 1.22
CA SER A 87 -9.15 -21.49 1.12
C SER A 87 -8.36 -20.86 2.27
N ILE A 88 -9.00 -20.53 3.40
CA ILE A 88 -8.37 -19.72 4.44
C ILE A 88 -7.19 -20.43 5.13
N ASP A 89 -7.30 -21.75 5.32
CA ASP A 89 -6.25 -22.55 5.95
C ASP A 89 -4.98 -22.55 5.08
N GLU A 90 -5.12 -22.72 3.76
CA GLU A 90 -4.02 -22.66 2.79
C GLU A 90 -3.36 -21.26 2.76
N ILE A 91 -4.18 -20.19 2.82
CA ILE A 91 -3.68 -18.82 2.92
C ILE A 91 -2.82 -18.65 4.17
N MET A 92 -3.28 -19.14 5.32
CA MET A 92 -2.57 -19.00 6.59
C MET A 92 -1.29 -19.85 6.64
N ASP A 93 -1.27 -21.03 6.02
CA ASP A 93 -0.06 -21.83 5.87
C ASP A 93 1.02 -21.07 5.09
N HIS A 94 0.65 -20.37 4.03
CA HIS A 94 1.57 -19.53 3.27
C HIS A 94 2.06 -18.29 4.04
N LEU A 95 1.24 -17.78 4.97
CA LEU A 95 1.58 -16.65 5.85
C LEU A 95 2.29 -17.08 7.14
N ALA A 96 2.58 -18.37 7.33
CA ALA A 96 3.26 -18.85 8.52
C ALA A 96 4.63 -18.19 8.72
N GLY A 97 4.84 -17.69 9.95
CA GLY A 97 6.07 -16.98 10.37
C GLY A 97 6.20 -15.56 9.82
N THR A 98 5.21 -15.05 9.08
CA THR A 98 5.20 -13.67 8.58
C THR A 98 4.92 -12.70 9.72
N HIS A 99 5.73 -11.64 9.80
CA HIS A 99 5.60 -10.58 10.80
C HIS A 99 4.74 -9.43 10.30
N MET A 100 4.80 -9.18 8.98
CA MET A 100 4.04 -8.15 8.30
C MET A 100 3.50 -8.67 6.97
N CYS A 101 2.21 -8.46 6.72
CA CYS A 101 1.53 -8.86 5.50
C CYS A 101 0.95 -7.64 4.79
N PHE A 102 1.34 -7.46 3.54
CA PHE A 102 0.71 -6.50 2.63
C PHE A 102 -0.38 -7.18 1.82
N VAL A 103 -1.62 -6.72 1.92
CA VAL A 103 -2.73 -7.20 1.09
C VAL A 103 -2.96 -6.19 -0.04
N THR A 104 -2.71 -6.59 -1.29
CA THR A 104 -2.91 -5.74 -2.46
C THR A 104 -4.01 -6.25 -3.37
N ALA A 105 -4.91 -5.36 -3.78
CA ALA A 105 -6.04 -5.69 -4.63
C ALA A 105 -6.56 -4.48 -5.41
N GLY A 106 -7.09 -4.75 -6.60
CA GLY A 106 -7.96 -3.80 -7.31
C GLY A 106 -9.41 -3.96 -6.85
N MET A 107 -9.99 -2.92 -6.25
CA MET A 107 -11.35 -2.97 -5.71
C MET A 107 -12.39 -2.72 -6.81
N GLY A 108 -13.60 -3.25 -6.62
CA GLY A 108 -14.72 -3.14 -7.54
C GLY A 108 -14.97 -4.39 -8.40
N GLY A 109 -14.01 -5.32 -8.45
CA GLY A 109 -14.20 -6.68 -8.99
C GLY A 109 -14.86 -7.64 -7.98
N GLY A 110 -14.91 -8.93 -8.32
CA GLY A 110 -15.45 -9.97 -7.41
C GLY A 110 -14.40 -10.47 -6.42
N THR A 111 -13.32 -11.06 -6.95
CA THR A 111 -12.28 -11.71 -6.14
C THR A 111 -11.60 -10.74 -5.18
N GLY A 112 -10.97 -9.67 -5.68
CA GLY A 112 -10.26 -8.70 -4.84
C GLY A 112 -11.14 -8.09 -3.75
N THR A 113 -12.31 -7.57 -4.14
CA THR A 113 -13.27 -6.92 -3.23
C THR A 113 -13.84 -7.85 -2.15
N GLY A 114 -14.02 -9.14 -2.49
CA GLY A 114 -14.59 -10.14 -1.58
C GLY A 114 -13.56 -10.80 -0.68
N ALA A 115 -12.42 -11.18 -1.25
CA ALA A 115 -11.40 -11.98 -0.59
C ALA A 115 -10.41 -11.16 0.24
N ALA A 116 -10.05 -9.93 -0.19
CA ALA A 116 -9.06 -9.12 0.50
C ALA A 116 -9.41 -8.84 1.98
N PRO A 117 -10.67 -8.50 2.34
CA PRO A 117 -11.04 -8.33 3.75
C PRO A 117 -10.90 -9.62 4.57
N VAL A 118 -11.25 -10.78 4.00
CA VAL A 118 -11.16 -12.09 4.68
C VAL A 118 -9.69 -12.41 5.00
N ILE A 119 -8.82 -12.26 4.00
CA ILE A 119 -7.38 -12.49 4.13
C ILE A 119 -6.78 -11.53 5.16
N ALA A 120 -7.13 -10.24 5.09
CA ALA A 120 -6.63 -9.24 6.02
C ALA A 120 -7.06 -9.54 7.46
N GLN A 121 -8.32 -9.90 7.67
CA GLN A 121 -8.84 -10.24 9.00
C GLN A 121 -8.14 -11.46 9.59
N ALA A 122 -7.91 -12.51 8.79
CA ALA A 122 -7.23 -13.72 9.25
C ALA A 122 -5.77 -13.44 9.61
N ALA A 123 -5.04 -12.69 8.77
CA ALA A 123 -3.67 -12.28 9.05
C ALA A 123 -3.57 -11.45 10.34
N ARG A 124 -4.46 -10.45 10.51
CA ARG A 124 -4.52 -9.61 11.70
C ARG A 124 -4.84 -10.43 12.97
N ASN A 125 -5.80 -11.35 12.88
CA ASN A 125 -6.15 -12.25 14.00
C ASN A 125 -4.99 -13.17 14.40
N ALA A 126 -4.13 -13.54 13.46
CA ALA A 126 -2.91 -14.28 13.73
C ALA A 126 -1.76 -13.43 14.30
N GLY A 127 -1.99 -12.13 14.55
CA GLY A 127 -1.01 -11.21 15.13
C GLY A 127 -0.01 -10.62 14.11
N ILE A 128 -0.26 -10.82 12.82
CA ILE A 128 0.55 -10.28 11.72
C ILE A 128 0.15 -8.80 11.51
N LEU A 129 1.13 -7.90 11.45
CA LEU A 129 0.86 -6.50 11.10
C LEU A 129 0.34 -6.45 9.66
N THR A 130 -0.93 -6.09 9.49
CA THR A 130 -1.64 -6.24 8.22
C THR A 130 -1.94 -4.87 7.62
N VAL A 131 -1.26 -4.58 6.50
CA VAL A 131 -1.42 -3.33 5.75
C VAL A 131 -2.05 -3.63 4.41
N ALA A 132 -3.22 -3.07 4.15
CA ALA A 132 -3.85 -3.19 2.84
C ALA A 132 -3.47 -2.00 1.96
N VAL A 133 -3.05 -2.26 0.72
CA VAL A 133 -2.77 -1.23 -0.29
C VAL A 133 -3.64 -1.54 -1.50
N VAL A 134 -4.71 -0.78 -1.70
CA VAL A 134 -5.76 -1.11 -2.67
C VAL A 134 -6.10 0.06 -3.58
N THR A 135 -6.53 -0.23 -4.80
CA THR A 135 -6.98 0.79 -5.75
C THR A 135 -8.51 0.87 -5.84
N LYS A 136 -9.05 2.08 -5.99
CA LYS A 136 -10.43 2.29 -6.46
C LYS A 136 -10.46 2.28 -7.99
N PRO A 137 -11.54 1.79 -8.61
CA PRO A 137 -11.66 1.77 -10.06
C PRO A 137 -11.72 3.19 -10.63
N PHE A 138 -11.47 3.33 -11.94
CA PHE A 138 -11.73 4.58 -12.64
C PHE A 138 -13.23 4.83 -12.78
N VAL A 139 -13.65 6.10 -12.87
CA VAL A 139 -15.07 6.45 -13.02
C VAL A 139 -15.69 5.83 -14.29
N PHE A 140 -14.90 5.72 -15.38
CA PHE A 140 -15.36 5.11 -16.63
C PHE A 140 -15.68 3.61 -16.52
N GLU A 141 -15.16 2.91 -15.49
CA GLU A 141 -15.45 1.49 -15.27
C GLU A 141 -16.88 1.24 -14.76
N GLY A 142 -17.59 2.32 -14.40
CA GLY A 142 -19.01 2.32 -14.09
C GLY A 142 -19.33 2.32 -12.60
N ASN A 143 -20.50 2.88 -12.28
CA ASN A 143 -20.95 3.10 -10.90
C ASN A 143 -21.05 1.81 -10.08
N ARG A 144 -21.47 0.69 -10.70
CA ARG A 144 -21.58 -0.60 -10.01
C ARG A 144 -20.24 -1.06 -9.43
N ARG A 145 -19.13 -0.93 -10.19
CA ARG A 145 -17.79 -1.26 -9.71
C ARG A 145 -17.36 -0.31 -8.59
N MET A 146 -17.63 0.99 -8.73
CA MET A 146 -17.29 1.98 -7.70
C MET A 146 -18.04 1.72 -6.38
N HIS A 147 -19.33 1.37 -6.43
CA HIS A 147 -20.10 1.01 -5.24
C HIS A 147 -19.53 -0.23 -4.55
N ALA A 148 -19.30 -1.31 -5.30
CA ALA A 148 -18.69 -2.52 -4.76
C ALA A 148 -17.30 -2.23 -4.15
N ALA A 149 -16.50 -1.37 -4.80
CA ALA A 149 -15.19 -0.97 -4.30
C ALA A 149 -15.29 -0.26 -2.94
N ASN A 150 -16.21 0.70 -2.82
CA ASN A 150 -16.41 1.44 -1.57
C ASN A 150 -16.84 0.51 -0.43
N GLU A 151 -17.82 -0.37 -0.66
CA GLU A 151 -18.27 -1.35 0.35
C GLU A 151 -17.15 -2.32 0.75
N GLY A 152 -16.37 -2.80 -0.22
CA GLY A 152 -15.21 -3.65 0.04
C GLY A 152 -14.13 -2.94 0.86
N ILE A 153 -13.88 -1.66 0.59
CA ILE A 153 -12.89 -0.85 1.33
C ILE A 153 -13.32 -0.61 2.77
N GLU A 154 -14.59 -0.35 3.04
CA GLU A 154 -15.07 -0.19 4.42
C GLU A 154 -14.88 -1.48 5.22
N ARG A 155 -15.24 -2.65 4.66
CA ARG A 155 -14.97 -3.95 5.31
C ARG A 155 -13.47 -4.18 5.52
N LEU A 156 -12.64 -3.77 4.55
CA LEU A 156 -11.19 -3.90 4.65
C LEU A 156 -10.60 -3.04 5.77
N ARG A 157 -11.16 -1.84 6.01
CA ARG A 157 -10.76 -0.96 7.12
C ARG A 157 -11.08 -1.52 8.49
N GLU A 158 -12.13 -2.33 8.59
CA GLU A 158 -12.46 -3.07 9.82
C GLU A 158 -11.53 -4.28 10.02
N SER A 159 -11.01 -4.81 8.92
CA SER A 159 -10.25 -6.07 8.88
C SER A 159 -8.73 -5.91 9.00
N ALA A 160 -8.16 -4.82 8.48
CA ALA A 160 -6.72 -4.55 8.46
C ALA A 160 -6.31 -3.53 9.53
N ASP A 161 -5.01 -3.49 9.88
CA ASP A 161 -4.49 -2.48 10.81
C ASP A 161 -4.42 -1.10 10.15
N THR A 162 -4.02 -1.06 8.88
CA THR A 162 -3.96 0.15 8.05
C THR A 162 -4.41 -0.16 6.62
N VAL A 163 -5.16 0.75 6.01
CA VAL A 163 -5.63 0.66 4.62
C VAL A 163 -5.26 1.93 3.86
N ILE A 164 -4.33 1.77 2.93
CA ILE A 164 -3.93 2.78 1.95
C ILE A 164 -4.82 2.62 0.73
N VAL A 165 -5.60 3.66 0.42
CA VAL A 165 -6.54 3.65 -0.71
C VAL A 165 -6.02 4.58 -1.79
N ILE A 166 -5.79 4.03 -2.98
CA ILE A 166 -5.31 4.74 -4.16
C ILE A 166 -6.49 4.96 -5.12
N PRO A 167 -7.01 6.18 -5.26
CA PRO A 167 -8.04 6.45 -6.25
C PRO A 167 -7.42 6.51 -7.66
N ASN A 168 -7.72 5.52 -8.51
CA ASN A 168 -7.20 5.51 -9.89
C ASN A 168 -7.60 6.78 -10.66
N GLN A 169 -8.72 7.41 -10.30
CA GLN A 169 -9.13 8.67 -10.88
C GLN A 169 -8.09 9.80 -10.71
N ASN A 170 -7.32 9.79 -9.61
CA ASN A 170 -6.29 10.81 -9.37
C ASN A 170 -5.06 10.60 -10.26
N LEU A 171 -4.89 9.42 -10.86
CA LEU A 171 -3.83 9.17 -11.85
C LEU A 171 -4.01 10.04 -13.11
N PHE A 172 -5.23 10.50 -13.41
CA PHE A 172 -5.44 11.46 -14.51
C PHE A 172 -4.86 12.85 -14.22
N ARG A 173 -4.63 13.21 -12.96
CA ARG A 173 -4.00 14.50 -12.60
C ARG A 173 -2.50 14.51 -12.89
N ILE A 174 -1.91 13.33 -13.05
CA ILE A 174 -0.49 13.12 -13.37
C ILE A 174 -0.28 12.56 -14.79
N ALA A 175 -1.36 12.30 -15.52
CA ALA A 175 -1.35 11.80 -16.90
C ALA A 175 -1.57 12.95 -17.90
N ASP A 176 -1.08 12.76 -19.13
CA ASP A 176 -1.31 13.68 -20.25
C ASP A 176 -2.33 13.12 -21.25
N ALA A 177 -2.75 13.92 -22.23
CA ALA A 177 -3.72 13.51 -23.24
C ALA A 177 -3.23 12.37 -24.17
N LYS A 178 -1.95 11.98 -24.08
CA LYS A 178 -1.36 10.88 -24.86
C LYS A 178 -1.27 9.58 -24.06
N THR A 179 -1.52 9.63 -22.76
CA THR A 179 -1.44 8.47 -21.87
C THR A 179 -2.46 7.43 -22.31
N THR A 180 -1.97 6.24 -22.68
CA THR A 180 -2.87 5.17 -23.13
C THR A 180 -3.55 4.49 -21.96
N PHE A 181 -4.57 3.70 -22.26
CA PHE A 181 -5.24 2.88 -21.25
C PHE A 181 -4.29 1.92 -20.55
N ALA A 182 -3.37 1.29 -21.29
CA ALA A 182 -2.37 0.40 -20.74
C ALA A 182 -1.42 1.14 -19.79
N ASP A 183 -1.01 2.36 -20.17
CA ASP A 183 -0.14 3.18 -19.33
C ASP A 183 -0.84 3.59 -18.03
N ALA A 184 -2.14 3.88 -18.05
CA ALA A 184 -2.89 4.25 -16.86
C ALA A 184 -2.94 3.12 -15.81
N PHE A 185 -3.10 1.86 -16.24
CA PHE A 185 -3.01 0.71 -15.33
C PHE A 185 -1.58 0.46 -14.86
N ALA A 186 -0.58 0.61 -15.73
CA ALA A 186 0.82 0.53 -15.32
C ALA A 186 1.18 1.63 -14.29
N MET A 187 0.59 2.82 -14.40
CA MET A 187 0.71 3.88 -13.40
C MET A 187 0.09 3.46 -12.06
N ALA A 188 -1.08 2.83 -12.07
CA ALA A 188 -1.69 2.30 -10.85
C ALA A 188 -0.79 1.24 -10.19
N ASP A 189 -0.22 0.33 -10.97
CA ASP A 189 0.70 -0.71 -10.48
C ASP A 189 1.99 -0.11 -9.91
N ARG A 190 2.51 0.99 -10.48
CA ARG A 190 3.65 1.74 -9.92
C ARG A 190 3.31 2.40 -8.59
N VAL A 191 2.09 2.92 -8.43
CA VAL A 191 1.66 3.49 -7.15
C VAL A 191 1.49 2.40 -6.09
N LEU A 192 0.95 1.23 -6.47
CA LEU A 192 0.91 0.05 -5.59
C LEU A 192 2.32 -0.40 -5.19
N TYR A 193 3.26 -0.44 -6.14
CA TYR A 193 4.67 -0.69 -5.88
C TYR A 193 5.24 0.32 -4.87
N ALA A 194 5.02 1.62 -5.08
CA ALA A 194 5.50 2.65 -4.18
C ALA A 194 4.91 2.50 -2.76
N GLY A 195 3.63 2.09 -2.66
CA GLY A 195 2.93 1.82 -1.40
C GLY A 195 3.60 0.74 -0.57
N VAL A 196 3.93 -0.38 -1.19
CA VAL A 196 4.58 -1.51 -0.52
C VAL A 196 6.08 -1.27 -0.35
N GLY A 197 6.74 -0.77 -1.39
CA GLY A 197 8.18 -0.54 -1.45
C GLY A 197 8.65 0.51 -0.45
N CYS A 198 7.92 1.62 -0.29
CA CYS A 198 8.25 2.67 0.69
C CYS A 198 8.46 2.11 2.10
N ILE A 199 7.54 1.25 2.56
CA ILE A 199 7.58 0.68 3.90
C ILE A 199 8.55 -0.50 3.97
N THR A 200 8.58 -1.35 2.95
CA THR A 200 9.48 -2.50 2.89
C THR A 200 10.94 -2.06 2.91
N ASP A 201 11.28 -1.04 2.12
CA ASP A 201 12.65 -0.53 2.02
C ASP A 201 13.14 -0.03 3.38
N LEU A 202 12.29 0.63 4.17
CA LEU A 202 12.61 1.11 5.52
C LEU A 202 12.94 0.00 6.53
N ILE A 203 12.44 -1.21 6.29
CA ILE A 203 12.63 -2.36 7.19
C ILE A 203 13.79 -3.24 6.72
N VAL A 204 13.94 -3.40 5.40
CA VAL A 204 14.83 -4.40 4.80
C VAL A 204 16.19 -3.83 4.42
N LYS A 205 16.22 -2.60 3.88
CA LYS A 205 17.45 -2.00 3.38
C LYS A 205 18.18 -1.29 4.51
N GLU A 206 19.51 -1.43 4.50
CA GLU A 206 20.35 -0.67 5.41
C GLU A 206 20.39 0.80 4.95
N GLY A 207 20.02 1.69 5.85
CA GLY A 207 19.97 3.13 5.67
C GLY A 207 20.92 3.89 6.59
N LEU A 208 20.99 5.20 6.36
CA LEU A 208 21.66 6.17 7.24
C LEU A 208 20.92 6.28 8.58
N ILE A 209 19.58 6.23 8.51
CA ILE A 209 18.68 6.19 9.67
C ILE A 209 17.86 4.91 9.52
N ASN A 210 18.30 3.86 10.21
CA ASN A 210 17.57 2.59 10.28
C ASN A 210 16.41 2.73 11.26
N LEU A 211 15.25 2.22 10.85
CA LEU A 211 14.09 2.10 11.70
C LEU A 211 13.97 0.66 12.17
N ASP A 212 13.54 0.48 13.42
CA ASP A 212 13.20 -0.86 13.87
C ASP A 212 11.75 -1.22 13.46
N PHE A 213 11.45 -2.52 13.47
CA PHE A 213 10.11 -2.97 13.12
C PHE A 213 9.05 -2.56 14.15
N ALA A 214 9.45 -2.32 15.40
CA ALA A 214 8.54 -1.90 16.46
C ALA A 214 8.06 -0.45 16.23
N ASP A 215 8.93 0.44 15.75
CA ASP A 215 8.61 1.80 15.34
C ASP A 215 7.54 1.76 14.24
N VAL A 216 7.80 1.04 13.14
CA VAL A 216 6.84 0.90 12.03
C VAL A 216 5.52 0.29 12.53
N LYS A 217 5.60 -0.75 13.37
CA LYS A 217 4.41 -1.38 13.96
C LYS A 217 3.62 -0.42 14.84
N SER A 218 4.27 0.45 15.60
CA SER A 218 3.60 1.40 16.49
C SER A 218 2.76 2.44 15.73
N VAL A 219 3.27 2.91 14.58
CA VAL A 219 2.59 3.92 13.76
C VAL A 219 1.58 3.33 12.79
N MET A 220 1.69 2.05 12.41
CA MET A 220 0.77 1.43 11.44
C MET A 220 -0.30 0.53 12.06
N ARG A 221 -0.19 0.20 13.35
CA ARG A 221 -1.15 -0.67 14.02
C ARG A 221 -2.43 0.09 14.35
N ASP A 222 -3.58 -0.51 14.02
CA ASP A 222 -4.92 0.01 14.36
C ASP A 222 -5.20 1.47 13.93
N MET A 223 -4.57 1.92 12.84
CA MET A 223 -4.73 3.29 12.33
C MET A 223 -5.89 3.44 11.34
N GLY A 224 -6.37 2.36 10.76
CA GLY A 224 -7.48 2.38 9.81
C GLY A 224 -7.11 3.09 8.51
N ARG A 225 -7.56 4.32 8.29
CA ARG A 225 -7.35 5.02 7.01
C ARG A 225 -5.94 5.59 6.90
N ALA A 226 -5.30 5.32 5.75
CA ALA A 226 -4.03 5.92 5.37
C ALA A 226 -4.00 6.39 3.91
N MET A 227 -3.07 7.29 3.62
CA MET A 227 -2.80 7.83 2.28
C MET A 227 -1.30 7.96 2.08
N MET A 228 -0.86 7.96 0.82
CA MET A 228 0.56 8.04 0.46
C MET A 228 0.81 9.09 -0.61
N GLY A 229 1.90 9.83 -0.46
CA GLY A 229 2.45 10.72 -1.49
C GLY A 229 3.93 10.48 -1.68
N THR A 230 4.39 10.60 -2.93
CA THR A 230 5.81 10.48 -3.28
C THR A 230 6.22 11.66 -4.13
N GLY A 231 7.40 12.22 -3.85
CA GLY A 231 8.02 13.29 -4.61
C GLY A 231 9.47 12.95 -4.95
N GLU A 232 9.92 13.39 -6.12
CA GLU A 232 11.31 13.26 -6.57
C GLU A 232 11.81 14.59 -7.12
N ALA A 233 13.05 14.92 -6.82
CA ALA A 233 13.71 16.10 -7.37
C ALA A 233 15.21 15.90 -7.57
N THR A 234 15.80 16.79 -8.35
CA THR A 234 17.23 16.84 -8.68
C THR A 234 17.75 18.28 -8.61
N GLY A 235 19.08 18.42 -8.57
CA GLY A 235 19.75 19.73 -8.55
C GLY A 235 19.75 20.39 -7.17
N GLU A 236 19.87 21.72 -7.17
CA GLU A 236 19.83 22.53 -5.94
C GLU A 236 18.44 22.49 -5.30
N ASP A 237 18.38 22.53 -3.97
CA ASP A 237 17.18 22.39 -3.15
C ASP A 237 16.37 21.10 -3.44
N ARG A 238 17.01 20.04 -3.94
CA ARG A 238 16.31 18.79 -4.29
C ARG A 238 15.59 18.17 -3.08
N ALA A 239 16.11 18.31 -1.87
CA ALA A 239 15.48 17.81 -0.67
C ALA A 239 14.13 18.49 -0.40
N ARG A 240 14.13 19.81 -0.30
CA ARG A 240 12.92 20.62 -0.13
C ARG A 240 11.91 20.42 -1.25
N LYS A 241 12.35 20.44 -2.52
CA LYS A 241 11.48 20.23 -3.68
C LYS A 241 10.83 18.85 -3.68
N ALA A 242 11.59 17.80 -3.32
CA ALA A 242 11.05 16.45 -3.22
C ALA A 242 10.03 16.33 -2.09
N ALA A 243 10.29 16.96 -0.94
CA ALA A 243 9.34 17.00 0.17
C ALA A 243 8.05 17.75 -0.20
N GLU A 244 8.16 18.94 -0.79
CA GLU A 244 7.03 19.72 -1.30
C GLU A 244 6.21 18.93 -2.33
N ALA A 245 6.87 18.24 -3.27
CA ALA A 245 6.22 17.39 -4.26
C ALA A 245 5.54 16.17 -3.63
N ALA A 246 6.10 15.61 -2.55
CA ALA A 246 5.50 14.49 -1.84
C ALA A 246 4.21 14.93 -1.13
N ILE A 247 4.22 16.11 -0.49
CA ILE A 247 3.06 16.68 0.21
C ILE A 247 1.96 17.10 -0.78
N ALA A 248 2.34 17.76 -1.88
CA ALA A 248 1.42 18.20 -2.92
C ALA A 248 0.99 17.08 -3.90
N ASN A 249 1.36 15.82 -3.61
CA ASN A 249 1.07 14.71 -4.50
C ASN A 249 -0.46 14.53 -4.63
N PRO A 250 -1.03 14.42 -5.84
CA PRO A 250 -2.48 14.26 -6.03
C PRO A 250 -3.11 13.03 -5.38
N LEU A 251 -2.30 12.06 -4.93
CA LEU A 251 -2.72 10.89 -4.17
C LEU A 251 -2.88 11.17 -2.67
N LEU A 252 -2.27 12.25 -2.18
CA LEU A 252 -2.57 12.87 -0.90
C LEU A 252 -3.64 13.93 -1.10
N ASP A 253 -4.61 13.97 -0.19
CA ASP A 253 -5.56 15.07 -0.09
C ASP A 253 -5.00 16.04 0.94
N GLU A 254 -4.84 17.33 0.58
CA GLU A 254 -4.18 18.35 1.42
C GLU A 254 -4.82 18.46 2.81
N ALA A 255 -6.14 18.29 2.90
CA ALA A 255 -6.87 18.30 4.16
C ALA A 255 -6.57 17.08 5.07
N SER A 256 -5.83 16.09 4.58
CA SER A 256 -5.55 14.84 5.30
C SER A 256 -4.26 14.88 6.13
N MET A 257 -3.23 15.63 5.74
CA MET A 257 -1.95 15.66 6.48
C MET A 257 -2.09 16.28 7.88
N MET A 258 -2.83 17.40 7.97
CA MET A 258 -3.19 18.12 9.21
C MET A 258 -4.16 17.36 10.13
N GLY A 259 -4.42 16.07 9.89
CA GLY A 259 -5.29 15.25 10.74
C GLY A 259 -4.77 13.83 10.91
N ALA A 260 -3.54 13.56 10.49
CA ALA A 260 -2.87 12.27 10.64
C ALA A 260 -2.38 12.12 12.08
N LYS A 261 -2.60 10.95 12.68
CA LYS A 261 -2.07 10.61 14.01
C LYS A 261 -0.63 10.12 13.95
N GLY A 262 -0.25 9.52 12.83
CA GLY A 262 1.08 8.99 12.61
C GLY A 262 1.52 9.19 11.17
N VAL A 263 2.79 9.53 10.98
CA VAL A 263 3.36 9.84 9.66
C VAL A 263 4.68 9.10 9.51
N LEU A 264 4.74 8.24 8.51
CA LEU A 264 5.98 7.56 8.11
C LEU A 264 6.60 8.30 6.93
N VAL A 265 7.84 8.75 7.11
CA VAL A 265 8.62 9.45 6.10
C VAL A 265 9.79 8.56 5.68
N SER A 266 9.79 8.17 4.41
CA SER A 266 10.90 7.45 3.77
C SER A 266 11.66 8.39 2.85
N ILE A 267 12.93 8.62 3.18
CA ILE A 267 13.84 9.43 2.38
C ILE A 267 14.80 8.48 1.67
N SER A 268 14.94 8.63 0.36
CA SER A 268 15.85 7.82 -0.45
C SER A 268 16.68 8.71 -1.36
N GLY A 269 18.00 8.49 -1.39
CA GLY A 269 18.91 9.26 -2.22
C GLY A 269 20.18 8.47 -2.56
N GLY A 270 20.97 8.99 -3.50
CA GLY A 270 22.29 8.45 -3.79
C GLY A 270 23.27 8.61 -2.63
N THR A 271 24.49 8.07 -2.78
CA THR A 271 25.57 8.23 -1.78
C THR A 271 26.05 9.68 -1.61
N ASP A 272 25.58 10.57 -2.48
CA ASP A 272 25.78 12.02 -2.45
C ASP A 272 24.75 12.74 -1.55
N MET A 273 23.81 12.02 -0.94
CA MET A 273 22.85 12.57 0.02
C MET A 273 23.55 13.02 1.30
N THR A 274 23.25 14.24 1.72
CA THR A 274 23.83 14.86 2.93
C THR A 274 22.86 14.86 4.11
N LEU A 275 23.38 14.97 5.34
CA LEU A 275 22.53 15.10 6.53
C LEU A 275 21.67 16.37 6.50
N PHE A 276 22.18 17.48 5.94
CA PHE A 276 21.42 18.73 5.80
C PHE A 276 20.20 18.56 4.90
N GLU A 277 20.34 17.82 3.80
CA GLU A 277 19.21 17.50 2.91
C GLU A 277 18.16 16.64 3.61
N VAL A 278 18.58 15.67 4.41
CA VAL A 278 17.66 14.84 5.21
C VAL A 278 16.91 15.69 6.24
N ASP A 279 17.61 16.56 6.97
CA ASP A 279 17.03 17.46 7.97
C ASP A 279 16.06 18.47 7.35
N GLU A 280 16.41 19.05 6.20
CA GLU A 280 15.56 20.00 5.47
C GLU A 280 14.25 19.32 5.02
N ALA A 281 14.33 18.13 4.42
CA ALA A 281 13.15 17.39 3.98
C ALA A 281 12.26 16.98 5.17
N ALA A 282 12.86 16.50 6.27
CA ALA A 282 12.13 16.11 7.47
C ALA A 282 11.45 17.30 8.16
N THR A 283 12.13 18.44 8.24
CA THR A 283 11.59 19.68 8.82
C THR A 283 10.42 20.19 7.99
N ARG A 284 10.56 20.22 6.66
CA ARG A 284 9.48 20.66 5.76
C ARG A 284 8.21 19.82 5.91
N ILE A 285 8.32 18.50 6.10
CA ILE A 285 7.17 17.63 6.34
C ILE A 285 6.57 17.87 7.72
N ARG A 286 7.42 18.08 8.73
CA ARG A 286 6.98 18.35 10.11
C ARG A 286 6.12 19.61 10.22
N GLU A 287 6.35 20.61 9.36
CA GLU A 287 5.55 21.83 9.30
C GLU A 287 4.12 21.63 8.80
N GLU A 288 3.82 20.52 8.11
CA GLU A 288 2.50 20.23 7.50
C GLU A 288 1.65 19.23 8.29
N VAL A 289 2.18 18.74 9.41
CA VAL A 289 1.53 17.73 10.24
C VAL A 289 1.28 18.30 11.64
N ASP A 290 0.29 17.75 12.32
CA ASP A 290 -0.04 18.16 13.68
C ASP A 290 1.16 17.96 14.62
N ALA A 291 1.35 18.88 15.57
CA ALA A 291 2.45 18.82 16.54
C ALA A 291 2.40 17.55 17.43
N ASP A 292 1.22 16.97 17.59
CA ASP A 292 0.97 15.75 18.37
C ASP A 292 1.04 14.46 17.51
N ALA A 293 1.35 14.57 16.21
CA ALA A 293 1.48 13.41 15.34
C ALA A 293 2.80 12.66 15.58
N ASP A 294 2.73 11.33 15.64
CA ASP A 294 3.91 10.48 15.74
C ASP A 294 4.62 10.39 14.38
N ILE A 295 5.74 11.11 14.23
CA ILE A 295 6.52 11.13 12.99
C ILE A 295 7.71 10.18 13.11
N ILE A 296 7.78 9.22 12.18
CA ILE A 296 8.92 8.34 12.01
C ILE A 296 9.62 8.71 10.71
N VAL A 297 10.92 8.99 10.78
CA VAL A 297 11.75 9.34 9.61
C VAL A 297 12.83 8.27 9.42
N GLY A 298 12.83 7.63 8.27
CA GLY A 298 13.91 6.74 7.84
C GLY A 298 14.59 7.27 6.58
N ALA A 299 15.88 7.02 6.46
CA ALA A 299 16.69 7.51 5.35
C ALA A 299 17.58 6.39 4.81
N ILE A 300 17.43 6.06 3.52
CA ILE A 300 18.08 4.93 2.86
C ILE A 300 18.93 5.41 1.68
N PHE A 301 20.04 4.74 1.45
CA PHE A 301 20.83 4.93 0.24
C PHE A 301 20.35 4.01 -0.88
N ASP A 302 20.05 4.60 -2.04
CA ASP A 302 19.76 3.88 -3.27
C ASP A 302 20.69 4.35 -4.39
N LYS A 303 21.52 3.41 -4.88
CA LYS A 303 22.45 3.69 -5.99
C LYS A 303 21.74 4.06 -7.28
N ALA A 304 20.50 3.60 -7.48
CA ALA A 304 19.68 3.98 -8.63
C ALA A 304 19.23 5.45 -8.58
N LEU A 305 19.34 6.10 -7.42
CA LEU A 305 18.98 7.51 -7.20
C LEU A 305 20.20 8.44 -7.17
N ALA A 306 21.32 8.07 -7.79
CA ALA A 306 22.48 8.97 -7.90
C ALA A 306 22.07 10.33 -8.51
N GLY A 307 22.32 11.43 -7.78
CA GLY A 307 21.92 12.78 -8.18
C GLY A 307 20.42 13.10 -8.00
N LYS A 308 19.61 12.15 -7.54
CA LYS A 308 18.17 12.30 -7.26
C LYS A 308 17.89 12.18 -5.76
N PHE A 309 16.86 12.88 -5.32
CA PHE A 309 16.34 12.79 -3.96
C PHE A 309 14.85 12.46 -4.03
N ARG A 310 14.44 11.37 -3.36
CA ARG A 310 13.06 10.89 -3.31
C ARG A 310 12.57 10.95 -1.87
N VAL A 311 11.37 11.49 -1.69
CA VAL A 311 10.67 11.53 -0.42
C VAL A 311 9.32 10.84 -0.59
N SER A 312 9.01 9.88 0.27
CA SER A 312 7.70 9.24 0.33
C SER A 312 7.12 9.41 1.72
N VAL A 313 5.86 9.81 1.78
CA VAL A 313 5.13 10.08 3.02
C VAL A 313 3.91 9.18 3.06
N VAL A 314 3.73 8.44 4.15
CA VAL A 314 2.53 7.67 4.46
C VAL A 314 1.88 8.27 5.69
N ALA A 315 0.72 8.91 5.50
CA ALA A 315 -0.07 9.48 6.56
C ALA A 315 -1.12 8.46 7.03
N THR A 316 -1.17 8.20 8.34
CA THR A 316 -2.01 7.18 8.97
C THR A 316 -2.88 7.79 10.07
N GLY A 317 -3.96 7.09 10.46
CA GLY A 317 -4.86 7.56 11.51
C GLY A 317 -5.74 8.72 11.05
N LEU A 318 -5.96 8.85 9.74
CA LEU A 318 -6.70 9.94 9.13
C LEU A 318 -8.15 9.92 9.60
N ARG A 319 -8.63 11.05 10.14
CA ARG A 319 -10.05 11.21 10.49
C ARG A 319 -10.90 11.01 9.24
N ARG A 320 -12.11 10.49 9.43
CA ARG A 320 -13.13 10.44 8.38
C ARG A 320 -13.42 11.89 8.00
N GLY A 321 -12.76 12.39 6.96
CA GLY A 321 -13.10 13.68 6.37
C GLY A 321 -14.60 13.70 6.16
N LEU A 322 -15.26 14.77 6.61
CA LEU A 322 -16.65 15.02 6.32
C LEU A 322 -16.81 14.90 4.80
N GLU A 323 -17.33 13.76 4.32
CA GLU A 323 -17.93 13.69 3.01
C GLU A 323 -19.07 14.69 3.06
N ILE A 324 -18.85 15.89 2.51
CA ILE A 324 -19.90 16.87 2.33
C ILE A 324 -20.94 16.13 1.47
N PRO A 325 -22.15 15.87 1.98
CA PRO A 325 -23.20 15.32 1.14
C PRO A 325 -23.36 16.32 0.00
N LEU A 326 -23.26 15.86 -1.24
CA LEU A 326 -23.73 16.63 -2.38
C LEU A 326 -25.21 16.92 -2.11
N THR A 327 -25.50 18.08 -1.51
CA THR A 327 -26.86 18.50 -1.20
C THR A 327 -27.62 18.53 -2.50
N ALA A 328 -28.70 17.74 -2.53
CA ALA A 328 -29.66 17.66 -3.60
C ALA A 328 -29.97 19.05 -4.16
N GLY A 329 -30.02 19.14 -5.49
CA GLY A 329 -30.37 20.36 -6.21
C GLY A 329 -31.67 20.94 -5.66
N SER A 330 -31.61 22.20 -5.25
CA SER A 330 -32.79 23.01 -4.99
C SER A 330 -33.47 23.33 -6.32
N GLU A 331 -34.40 22.45 -6.73
CA GLU A 331 -35.55 22.85 -7.53
C GLU A 331 -36.36 23.87 -6.72
N ASN A 332 -36.34 25.13 -7.13
CA ASN A 332 -37.53 25.98 -7.24
C ASN A 332 -37.16 27.40 -7.69
N ARG A 333 -37.36 27.66 -8.99
CA ARG A 333 -37.68 28.98 -9.50
C ARG A 333 -38.83 28.84 -10.49
N VAL A 334 -40.05 28.95 -9.99
CA VAL A 334 -41.18 29.46 -10.76
C VAL A 334 -42.01 30.36 -9.84
N SER A 335 -41.83 31.67 -10.02
CA SER A 335 -42.83 32.71 -9.84
C SER A 335 -42.33 33.95 -10.57
#